data_AF-A0A8J2XC10-F1
#
_entry.id   AF-A0A8J2XC10-F1
#
_cell.length_a   1.000
_cell.length_b   1.000
_cell.length_c   1.000
_cell.angle_alpha   90.00
_cell.angle_beta   90.00
_cell.angle_gamma   90.00
#
_symmetry.space_group_name_H-M   'P 1'
#
loop_
_entity.id
_entity.type
_entity.pdbx_description
1 polymer ?
#
loop_
_entity_poly.entity_id
_entity_poly.type
_entity_poly.pdbx_seq_one_letter_code
_entity_poly.pdbx_strand_id
1 'polypeptide(L)'
;MKNIQILDTVAIIHPVSLERLTLVEPEQFGIEGLPSGQVGTVVEVYEQDGKHYLVEFSDHQGREYAMAILQEDELLVLHYELQVA
;
A
#
# COMPACT_ATOMS: atom_id res chain seq x y z
N MET A 1 -2.22 12.66 14.49
CA MET A 1 -2.21 11.27 13.98
C MET A 1 -3.04 11.27 12.72
N LYS A 2 -2.51 10.78 11.60
CA LYS A 2 -3.26 10.73 10.33
C LYS A 2 -4.35 9.67 10.50
N ASN A 3 -5.60 10.02 10.25
CA ASN A 3 -6.68 9.04 10.35
C ASN A 3 -6.79 8.28 9.02
N ILE A 4 -5.89 7.31 8.79
CA ILE A 4 -5.94 6.45 7.61
C ILE A 4 -7.16 5.52 7.73
N GLN A 5 -7.95 5.42 6.68
CA GLN A 5 -9.18 4.62 6.60
C GLN A 5 -9.11 3.57 5.50
N ILE A 6 -10.04 2.61 5.53
CA ILE A 6 -10.28 1.69 4.42
C ILE A 6 -10.57 2.48 3.15
N LEU A 7 -9.96 2.08 2.04
CA LEU A 7 -9.97 2.70 0.71
C LEU A 7 -9.18 4.01 0.57
N ASP A 8 -8.45 4.45 1.59
CA ASP A 8 -7.49 5.53 1.39
C ASP A 8 -6.39 5.09 0.41
N THR A 9 -6.08 5.96 -0.54
CA THR A 9 -4.88 5.83 -1.37
C THR A 9 -3.68 6.30 -0.56
N VAL A 10 -2.63 5.49 -0.50
CA VAL A 10 -1.42 5.76 0.28
C VAL A 10 -0.18 5.57 -0.57
N ALA A 11 0.91 6.25 -0.23
CA ALA A 11 2.24 5.97 -0.73
C ALA A 11 3.13 5.45 0.40
N ILE A 12 3.98 4.47 0.11
CA ILE A 12 5.00 4.01 1.07
C ILE A 12 6.13 5.03 1.17
N ILE A 13 6.59 5.37 2.37
CA ILE A 13 7.64 6.38 2.55
C ILE A 13 9.06 5.79 2.46
N HIS A 14 9.21 4.50 2.78
CA HIS A 14 10.46 3.74 2.72
C HIS A 14 10.29 2.53 1.80
N PRO A 15 11.38 1.99 1.21
CA PRO A 15 11.29 0.77 0.43
C PRO A 15 10.81 -0.41 1.27
N VAL A 16 9.94 -1.24 0.70
CA VAL A 16 9.46 -2.48 1.32
C VAL A 16 10.14 -3.65 0.63
N SER A 17 10.87 -4.45 1.40
CA SER A 17 11.57 -5.64 0.89
C SER A 17 10.59 -6.75 0.48
N LEU A 18 11.01 -7.60 -0.45
CA LEU A 18 10.23 -8.73 -0.94
C LEU A 18 9.71 -9.65 0.18
N GLU A 19 10.49 -9.84 1.25
CA GLU A 19 10.14 -10.68 2.40
C GLU A 19 8.91 -10.20 3.17
N ARG A 20 8.58 -8.91 3.04
CA ARG A 20 7.40 -8.29 3.66
C ARG A 20 6.18 -8.30 2.75
N LEU A 21 6.32 -8.75 1.50
CA LEU A 21 5.26 -8.76 0.51
C LEU A 21 4.60 -10.13 0.45
N THR A 22 3.28 -10.14 0.37
CA THR A 22 2.52 -11.29 -0.14
C THR A 22 2.30 -11.05 -1.63
N LEU A 23 2.96 -11.82 -2.49
CA LEU A 23 2.84 -11.67 -3.94
C LEU A 23 1.64 -12.44 -4.47
N VAL A 24 0.93 -11.84 -5.43
CA VAL A 24 -0.06 -12.52 -6.26
C VAL A 24 0.63 -12.95 -7.54
N GLU A 25 0.56 -14.24 -7.87
CA GLU A 25 1.16 -14.81 -9.09
C GLU A 25 2.64 -14.38 -9.27
N PRO A 26 3.56 -14.74 -8.35
CA PRO A 26 4.95 -14.24 -8.35
C PRO A 26 5.73 -14.52 -9.63
N GLU A 27 5.34 -15.58 -10.35
CA GLU A 27 5.91 -15.94 -11.65
C GLU A 27 5.65 -14.86 -12.74
N GLN A 28 4.59 -14.07 -12.57
CA GLN A 28 4.11 -13.06 -13.51
C GLN A 28 4.65 -11.67 -13.18
N PHE A 29 4.81 -11.36 -11.90
CA PHE A 29 5.25 -10.05 -11.41
C PHE A 29 6.61 -10.17 -10.73
N GLY A 30 7.68 -10.21 -11.53
CA GLY A 30 9.06 -10.33 -11.06
C GLY A 30 9.59 -9.04 -10.40
N ILE A 31 9.07 -8.69 -9.22
CA ILE A 31 9.51 -7.54 -8.43
C ILE A 31 10.53 -7.95 -7.36
N GLU A 32 11.51 -7.09 -7.10
CA GLU A 32 12.52 -7.30 -6.05
C GLU A 32 12.12 -6.64 -4.70
N GLY A 33 11.01 -5.91 -4.70
CA GLY A 33 10.51 -5.11 -3.59
C GLY A 33 9.72 -3.91 -4.12
N LEU A 34 9.21 -3.08 -3.22
CA LEU A 34 8.51 -1.84 -3.57
C LEU A 34 9.39 -0.63 -3.24
N PRO A 35 9.61 0.31 -4.17
CA PRO A 35 10.38 1.53 -3.91
C PRO A 35 9.57 2.56 -3.11
N SER A 36 10.25 3.45 -2.40
CA SER A 36 9.60 4.64 -1.81
C SER A 36 8.75 5.37 -2.84
N GLY A 37 7.56 5.78 -2.43
CA GLY A 37 6.56 6.44 -3.28
C GLY A 37 5.63 5.48 -4.02
N GLN A 38 5.84 4.15 -3.93
CA GLN A 38 4.90 3.19 -4.49
C GLN A 38 3.51 3.42 -3.89
N VAL A 39 2.52 3.57 -4.76
CA VAL A 39 1.13 3.83 -4.40
C VAL A 39 0.39 2.51 -4.21
N GLY A 40 -0.41 2.44 -3.16
CA GLY A 40 -1.32 1.34 -2.88
C GLY A 40 -2.62 1.83 -2.24
N THR A 41 -3.53 0.89 -2.01
CA THR A 41 -4.85 1.13 -1.41
C THR A 41 -4.97 0.39 -0.10
N VAL A 42 -5.44 1.06 0.95
CA VAL A 42 -5.72 0.39 2.23
C VAL A 42 -6.97 -0.48 2.08
N VAL A 43 -6.83 -1.78 2.29
CA VAL A 43 -7.93 -2.76 2.17
C VAL A 43 -8.38 -3.33 3.51
N GLU A 44 -7.57 -3.21 4.56
CA GLU A 44 -7.93 -3.59 5.94
C GLU A 44 -7.21 -2.71 6.96
N VAL A 45 -7.85 -2.46 8.11
CA VAL A 45 -7.29 -1.69 9.23
C VAL A 45 -7.26 -2.55 10.49
N TYR A 46 -6.07 -2.78 11.04
CA TYR A 46 -5.89 -3.51 12.29
C TYR A 46 -5.56 -2.53 13.43
N GLU A 47 -6.32 -2.62 14.53
CA GLU A 47 -6.13 -1.77 15.71
C GLU A 47 -5.55 -2.51 16.93
N GLN A 48 -5.32 -3.82 16.82
CA GLN A 48 -4.68 -4.61 17.88
C GLN A 48 -3.16 -4.42 17.84
N ASP A 49 -2.56 -4.08 18.98
CA ASP A 49 -1.10 -3.88 19.14
C ASP A 49 -0.50 -2.79 18.24
N GLY A 50 -1.25 -1.69 18.08
CA GLY A 50 -0.88 -0.55 17.24
C GLY A 50 -1.75 -0.46 15.98
N LYS A 51 -1.60 0.62 15.22
CA LYS A 51 -2.32 0.79 13.96
C LYS A 51 -1.49 0.22 12.82
N HIS A 52 -2.00 -0.87 12.23
CA HIS A 52 -1.43 -1.52 11.06
C HIS A 52 -2.45 -1.55 9.93
N TYR A 53 -1.96 -1.55 8.70
CA TYR A 53 -2.79 -1.42 7.51
C TYR A 53 -2.40 -2.50 6.52
N LEU A 54 -3.37 -3.27 6.03
CA LEU A 54 -3.15 -4.08 4.84
C LEU A 54 -3.27 -3.16 3.64
N VAL A 55 -2.20 -3.06 2.87
CA VAL A 55 -2.14 -2.25 1.65
C VAL A 55 -2.01 -3.17 0.45
N GLU A 56 -2.93 -3.02 -0.49
CA GLU A 56 -2.92 -3.67 -1.80
C GLU A 56 -2.16 -2.80 -2.81
N PHE A 57 -1.32 -3.43 -3.63
CA PHE A 57 -0.61 -2.81 -4.73
C PHE A 57 -1.06 -3.43 -6.05
N SER A 58 -1.56 -2.56 -6.92
CA SER A 58 -2.15 -2.94 -8.20
C SER A 58 -1.41 -2.29 -9.36
N ASP A 59 -1.34 -2.98 -10.49
CA ASP A 59 -0.73 -2.49 -11.72
C ASP A 59 -1.59 -1.41 -12.40
N HIS A 60 -1.13 -0.90 -13.55
CA HIS A 60 -1.86 0.13 -14.30
C HIS A 60 -3.19 -0.35 -14.91
N GLN A 61 -3.48 -1.65 -14.89
CA GLN A 61 -4.76 -2.23 -15.30
C GLN A 61 -5.68 -2.51 -14.10
N GLY A 62 -5.24 -2.17 -12.88
CA GLY A 62 -5.98 -2.45 -11.64
C GLY A 62 -5.90 -3.90 -11.20
N ARG A 63 -4.86 -4.63 -11.63
CA ARG A 63 -4.62 -6.01 -11.19
C ARG A 63 -3.68 -5.99 -9.99
N GLU A 64 -4.14 -6.58 -8.90
CA GLU A 64 -3.31 -6.80 -7.73
C GLU A 64 -2.09 -7.65 -8.10
N TYR A 65 -0.92 -7.23 -7.61
CA TYR A 65 0.32 -8.01 -7.75
C TYR A 65 1.03 -8.23 -6.41
N ALA A 66 0.74 -7.43 -5.38
CA ALA A 66 1.32 -7.58 -4.06
C ALA A 66 0.44 -6.97 -2.96
N MET A 67 0.60 -7.46 -1.73
CA MET A 67 0.12 -6.82 -0.51
C MET A 67 1.21 -6.72 0.55
N ALA A 68 1.07 -5.78 1.47
CA ALA A 68 1.91 -5.70 2.66
C ALA A 68 1.11 -5.20 3.88
N ILE A 69 1.46 -5.69 5.07
CA ILE A 69 1.03 -5.09 6.34
C ILE A 69 2.05 -4.02 6.73
N LEU A 70 1.61 -2.77 6.82
CA LEU A 70 2.44 -1.59 7.05
C LEU A 70 1.94 -0.79 8.27
N GLN A 71 2.86 -0.16 8.97
CA GLN A 71 2.57 0.69 10.13
C GLN A 71 2.13 2.12 9.71
N GLU A 72 1.45 2.84 10.60
CA GLU A 72 0.99 4.23 10.34
C GLU A 72 2.14 5.16 9.90
N ASP A 73 3.35 4.97 10.45
CA ASP A 73 4.52 5.77 10.14
C ASP A 73 5.24 5.36 8.84
N GLU A 74 4.86 4.24 8.22
CA GLU A 74 5.36 3.80 6.90
C GLU A 74 4.54 4.38 5.74
N LEU A 75 3.44 5.08 6.03
CA LEU A 75 2.44 5.49 5.05
C LEU A 75 2.24 7.01 4.97
N LEU A 76 2.09 7.48 3.74
CA LEU A 76 1.63 8.82 3.40
C LEU A 76 0.27 8.73 2.72
N VAL A 77 -0.80 9.14 3.40
CA VAL A 77 -2.12 9.31 2.77
C VAL A 77 -2.03 10.34 1.64
N LEU A 78 -2.48 9.93 0.46
CA LEU A 78 -2.56 10.78 -0.72
C LEU A 78 -3.96 11.37 -0.81
N HIS A 79 -4.05 12.69 -0.73
CA HIS A 79 -5.31 13.39 -0.96
C HIS A 79 -5.39 13.76 -2.43
N TYR A 80 -6.14 12.97 -3.19
CA TYR A 80 -6.50 13.32 -4.55
C TYR A 80 -7.84 14.07 -4.54
N GLU A 81 -7.78 15.38 -4.62
CA GLU A 81 -8.96 16.18 -4.94
C GLU A 81 -9.08 16.22 -6.46
N LEU A 82 -10.18 15.64 -6.98
CA LEU A 82 -10.51 15.73 -8.39
C LEU A 82 -10.86 17.19 -8.67
N GLN A 83 -9.87 17.96 -9.11
CA GLN A 83 -10.08 19.35 -9.50
C GLN A 83 -10.85 19.33 -10.81
N VAL A 84 -12.18 19.44 -10.72
CA VAL A 84 -13.05 19.55 -11.89
C VAL A 84 -12.65 20.84 -12.61
N ALA A 85 -12.11 20.69 -13.81
CA ALA A 85 -11.82 21.79 -14.73
C ALA A 85 -13.10 22.27 -15.45
#